data_AF-A0A2V9CPL3-F1
#
_entry.id   AF-A0A2V9CPL3-F1
#
_cell.length_a   1.000
_cell.length_b   1.000
_cell.length_c   1.000
_cell.angle_alpha   90.00
_cell.angle_beta   90.00
_cell.angle_gamma   90.00
#
_symmetry.space_group_name_H-M   'P 1'
#
loop_
_entity.id
_entity.type
_entity.pdbx_description
1 polymer ?
#
loop_
_entity_poly.entity_id
_entity_poly.type
_entity_poly.pdbx_seq_one_letter_code
_entity_poly.pdbx_strand_id
1 'polypeptide(L)'
;ADLSTSPSIQIQGFDVERQNVTVTDAATHQPVSVAKGENFGPWTLMAVIEEPEGNLAVFEELTDRRGSIMYVGSRRVVLNLPKSLEPTSAAPGTLYRGRTQEEIGKSENDILGQEFLAGTADPDYGAVAAALPPLRVPSFRFTSTSASCFPESVMPGQETTFGRDLSGAGFR
;
A
#
# COMPACT_ATOMS: atom_id res chain seq x y z
N ALA A 1 27.72 -13.11 -13.52
CA ALA A 1 27.57 -13.64 -12.16
C ALA A 1 26.90 -12.55 -11.36
N ASP A 2 25.59 -12.64 -11.16
CA ASP A 2 24.86 -11.61 -10.42
C ASP A 2 24.40 -12.25 -9.11
N LEU A 3 25.23 -12.08 -8.08
CA LEU A 3 24.90 -12.45 -6.72
C LEU A 3 23.79 -11.49 -6.29
N SER A 4 22.55 -11.95 -6.40
CA SER A 4 21.37 -11.37 -5.75
C SER A 4 21.62 -11.38 -4.24
N THR A 5 22.45 -10.44 -3.81
CA THR A 5 22.76 -10.18 -2.42
C THR A 5 21.52 -9.47 -1.93
N SER A 6 20.62 -10.24 -1.32
CA SER A 6 19.45 -9.66 -0.68
C SER A 6 19.96 -8.55 0.25
N PRO A 7 19.43 -7.31 0.13
CA PRO A 7 19.88 -6.19 0.95
C PRO A 7 19.78 -6.60 2.43
N SER A 8 20.93 -6.77 3.07
CA SER A 8 21.01 -7.30 4.44
C SER A 8 20.92 -6.16 5.44
N ILE A 9 19.73 -5.57 5.55
CA ILE A 9 19.43 -4.61 6.64
C ILE A 9 19.29 -5.42 7.93
N GLN A 10 20.14 -5.14 8.91
CA GLN A 10 20.10 -5.76 10.24
C GLN A 10 19.73 -4.72 11.28
N ILE A 11 18.57 -4.90 11.93
CA ILE A 11 18.06 -3.97 12.93
C ILE A 11 18.45 -4.45 14.33
N GLN A 12 19.09 -3.56 15.10
CA GLN A 12 19.42 -3.79 16.50
C GLN A 12 18.31 -3.33 17.45
N GLY A 13 17.56 -2.29 17.07
CA GLY A 13 16.53 -1.71 17.92
C GLY A 13 15.49 -0.93 17.14
N PHE A 14 14.29 -0.87 17.72
CA PHE A 14 13.14 -0.13 17.20
C PHE A 14 12.67 0.86 18.26
N ASP A 15 12.35 2.08 17.83
CA ASP A 15 11.63 3.06 18.63
C ASP A 15 10.37 3.44 17.84
N VAL A 16 9.27 2.78 18.18
CA VAL A 16 8.00 2.93 17.47
C VAL A 16 7.44 4.34 17.68
N GLU A 17 7.56 4.89 18.88
CA GLU A 17 7.04 6.22 19.22
C GLU A 17 7.75 7.32 18.42
N ARG A 18 9.08 7.25 18.32
CA ARG A 18 9.87 8.24 17.58
C ARG A 18 10.02 7.91 16.10
N GLN A 19 9.46 6.80 15.64
CA GLN A 19 9.60 6.31 14.26
C GLN A 19 11.07 6.23 13.83
N ASN A 20 11.90 5.63 14.68
CA ASN A 20 13.33 5.44 14.40
C ASN A 20 13.74 3.97 14.56
N VAL A 21 14.84 3.60 13.90
CA VAL A 21 15.48 2.31 14.07
C VAL A 21 16.97 2.45 14.19
N THR A 22 17.59 1.54 14.94
CA THR A 22 19.04 1.39 14.96
C THR A 22 19.43 0.26 14.04
N VAL A 23 20.18 0.56 12.98
CA VAL A 23 20.64 -0.39 11.97
C VAL A 23 22.14 -0.63 12.13
N THR A 24 22.60 -1.85 11.92
CA THR A 24 24.04 -2.13 11.80
C THR A 24 24.53 -1.72 10.42
N ASP A 25 25.45 -0.76 10.36
CA ASP A 25 26.10 -0.39 9.10
C ASP A 25 27.05 -1.51 8.65
N ALA A 26 26.92 -1.96 7.40
CA ALA A 26 27.68 -3.10 6.89
C ALA A 26 29.16 -2.77 6.64
N ALA A 27 29.52 -1.49 6.46
CA ALA A 27 30.90 -1.08 6.18
C ALA A 27 31.71 -0.85 7.46
N THR A 28 31.08 -0.27 8.48
CA THR A 28 31.72 0.13 9.73
C THR A 28 31.42 -0.80 10.90
N HIS A 29 30.41 -1.68 10.76
CA HIS A 29 29.85 -2.50 11.84
C HIS A 29 29.38 -1.71 13.06
N GLN A 30 29.14 -0.39 12.90
CA GLN A 30 28.65 0.47 13.96
C GLN A 30 27.13 0.61 13.88
N PRO A 31 26.45 0.81 15.03
CA PRO A 31 25.03 1.15 15.04
C PRO A 31 24.81 2.56 14.49
N VAL A 32 23.87 2.67 13.56
CA VAL A 32 23.41 3.93 12.96
C VAL A 32 21.93 4.10 13.28
N SER A 33 21.57 5.21 13.91
CA SER A 33 20.17 5.58 14.09
C SER A 33 19.64 6.19 12.79
N VAL A 34 18.51 5.67 12.32
CA VAL A 34 17.82 6.14 11.12
C VAL A 34 16.41 6.52 11.53
N ALA A 35 16.05 7.79 11.37
CA ALA A 35 14.70 8.29 11.62
C ALA A 35 13.83 8.20 10.36
N LYS A 36 12.51 8.27 10.54
CA LYS A 36 11.57 8.29 9.41
C LYS A 36 11.89 9.42 8.44
N GLY A 37 11.94 9.08 7.16
CA GLY A 37 12.31 9.97 6.05
C GLY A 37 13.82 10.03 5.79
N GLU A 38 14.65 9.50 6.68
CA GLU A 38 16.10 9.46 6.47
C GLU A 38 16.53 8.23 5.66
N ASN A 39 17.70 8.37 5.04
CA ASN A 39 18.27 7.37 4.17
C ASN A 39 19.28 6.48 4.90
N PHE A 40 19.27 5.20 4.56
CA PHE A 40 20.29 4.22 4.88
C PHE A 40 20.71 3.52 3.60
N GLY A 41 21.80 3.98 3.00
CA GLY A 41 22.18 3.59 1.64
C GLY A 41 21.08 3.99 0.62
N PRO A 42 20.61 3.09 -0.25
CA PRO A 42 19.54 3.38 -1.21
C PRO A 42 18.13 3.37 -0.60
N TRP A 43 18.00 2.93 0.67
CA TRP A 43 16.72 2.77 1.35
C TRP A 43 16.36 4.02 2.13
N THR A 44 15.08 4.39 2.12
CA THR A 44 14.51 5.41 3.00
C THR A 44 13.63 4.74 4.04
N LEU A 45 13.78 5.09 5.32
CA LEU A 45 12.88 4.58 6.36
C LEU A 45 11.52 5.27 6.23
N MET A 46 10.47 4.50 5.96
CA MET A 46 9.11 5.02 5.77
C MET A 46 8.28 5.00 7.04
N ALA A 47 8.43 3.94 7.83
CA ALA A 47 7.68 3.77 9.07
C ALA A 47 8.34 2.73 9.98
N VAL A 48 7.98 2.80 11.27
CA VAL A 48 8.16 1.72 12.23
C VAL A 48 6.77 1.33 12.73
N ILE A 49 6.40 0.07 12.58
CA ILE A 49 5.08 -0.44 12.93
C ILE A 49 5.18 -1.51 14.02
N GLU A 50 4.20 -1.53 14.90
CA GLU A 50 4.03 -2.57 15.90
C GLU A 50 3.08 -3.64 15.35
N GLU A 51 3.52 -4.90 15.37
CA GLU A 51 2.74 -6.06 14.95
C GLU A 51 2.72 -7.08 16.09
N PRO A 52 1.72 -7.97 16.17
CA PRO A 52 1.63 -8.99 17.22
C PRO A 52 2.87 -9.89 17.31
N GLU A 53 3.52 -10.18 16.19
CA GLU A 53 4.73 -11.01 16.11
C GLU A 53 6.03 -10.22 16.38
N GLY A 54 5.95 -8.90 16.52
CA GLY A 54 7.06 -7.99 16.82
C GLY A 54 7.19 -6.83 15.85
N ASN A 55 7.92 -5.79 16.28
CA ASN A 55 8.07 -4.55 15.52
C ASN A 55 8.74 -4.76 14.16
N LEU A 56 8.27 -4.01 13.17
CA LEU A 56 8.80 -3.99 11.82
C LEU A 56 9.19 -2.58 11.40
N ALA A 57 10.27 -2.47 10.64
CA ALA A 57 10.65 -1.27 9.93
C ALA A 57 10.29 -1.42 8.46
N VAL A 58 9.68 -0.38 7.90
CA VAL A 58 9.34 -0.33 6.48
C VAL A 58 10.36 0.55 5.78
N PHE A 59 11.13 -0.03 4.87
CA PHE A 59 12.09 0.65 4.03
C PHE A 59 11.61 0.70 2.59
N GLU A 60 11.86 1.80 1.89
CA GLU A 60 11.51 1.95 0.48
C GLU A 60 12.68 2.50 -0.32
N GLU A 61 12.92 1.93 -1.49
CA GLU A 61 13.81 2.52 -2.49
C GLU A 61 13.03 3.61 -3.26
N LEU A 62 13.07 4.85 -2.75
CA LEU A 62 12.29 5.96 -3.32
C LEU A 62 12.81 6.45 -4.67
N THR A 63 14.11 6.27 -4.94
CA THR A 63 14.76 6.76 -6.15
C THR A 63 14.44 5.92 -7.37
N ASP A 64 14.11 4.64 -7.19
CA ASP A 64 13.72 3.75 -8.28
C ASP A 64 12.21 3.47 -8.24
N ARG A 65 11.52 3.80 -9.33
CA ARG A 65 10.09 3.47 -9.52
C ARG A 65 9.86 1.96 -9.65
N ARG A 66 10.89 1.21 -10.05
CA ARG A 66 10.94 -0.25 -10.08
C ARG A 66 11.49 -0.84 -8.78
N GLY A 67 11.88 0.02 -7.83
CA GLY A 67 12.50 -0.36 -6.56
C GLY A 67 11.56 -1.16 -5.68
N SER A 68 12.05 -1.53 -4.50
CA SER A 68 11.31 -2.38 -3.58
C SER A 68 10.82 -1.65 -2.33
N ILE A 69 9.80 -2.21 -1.70
CA ILE A 69 9.36 -1.90 -0.33
C ILE A 69 9.66 -3.12 0.53
N MET A 70 10.45 -2.94 1.57
CA MET A 70 10.91 -4.00 2.45
C MET A 70 10.35 -3.83 3.86
N TYR A 71 9.90 -4.94 4.45
CA TYR A 71 9.56 -5.04 5.86
C TYR A 71 10.67 -5.79 6.55
N VAL A 72 11.32 -5.15 7.52
CA VAL A 72 12.50 -5.69 8.20
C VAL A 72 12.19 -5.80 9.69
N GLY A 73 12.25 -7.03 10.20
CA GLY A 73 12.18 -7.31 11.63
C GLY A 73 13.58 -7.38 12.25
N SER A 74 13.65 -7.63 13.55
CA SER A 74 14.92 -7.68 14.31
C SER A 74 15.93 -8.71 13.78
N ARG A 75 15.47 -9.80 13.15
CA ARG A 75 16.34 -10.92 12.74
C ARG A 75 16.56 -11.03 11.23
N ARG A 76 15.59 -10.56 10.44
CA ARG A 76 15.59 -10.74 8.98
C ARG A 76 14.62 -9.78 8.31
N VAL A 77 14.78 -9.66 7.00
CA VAL A 77 13.73 -9.20 6.10
C VAL A 77 12.55 -10.16 6.21
N VAL A 78 11.38 -9.64 6.58
CA VAL A 78 10.12 -10.38 6.72
C VAL A 78 9.39 -10.46 5.39
N LEU A 79 9.38 -9.36 4.64
CA LEU A 79 8.68 -9.26 3.36
C LEU A 79 9.43 -8.31 2.42
N ASN A 80 9.48 -8.66 1.15
CA ASN A 80 10.00 -7.80 0.09
C ASN A 80 8.96 -7.69 -1.03
N LEU A 81 8.41 -6.49 -1.21
CA LEU A 81 7.39 -6.18 -2.20
C LEU A 81 8.02 -5.35 -3.33
N PRO A 82 8.22 -5.92 -4.54
CA PRO A 82 8.62 -5.12 -5.67
C PRO A 82 7.49 -4.14 -6.04
N LYS A 83 7.84 -2.90 -6.37
CA LYS A 83 6.85 -1.95 -6.88
C LYS A 83 6.28 -2.45 -8.21
N SER A 84 4.97 -2.39 -8.34
CA SER A 84 4.30 -2.76 -9.58
C SER A 84 4.67 -1.78 -10.69
N LEU A 85 4.96 -2.34 -11.86
CA LEU A 85 5.24 -1.59 -13.08
C LEU A 85 4.11 -1.76 -14.08
N GLU A 86 2.88 -1.64 -13.59
CA GLU A 86 1.77 -1.48 -14.51
C GLU A 86 2.10 -0.33 -15.47
N PRO A 87 1.96 -0.54 -16.80
CA PRO A 87 2.24 0.50 -17.78
C PRO A 87 1.52 1.78 -17.38
N THR A 88 2.25 2.87 -17.15
CA THR A 88 1.66 4.19 -16.82
C THR A 88 1.38 5.01 -18.08
N SER A 89 1.69 4.46 -19.24
CA SER A 89 1.39 5.01 -20.55
C SER A 89 1.02 3.88 -21.52
N ALA A 90 0.20 4.23 -22.50
CA ALA A 90 -0.17 3.36 -23.62
C ALA A 90 -0.09 4.18 -24.91
N ALA A 91 0.19 3.52 -26.04
CA ALA A 91 0.16 4.22 -27.32
C ALA A 91 -1.28 4.68 -27.62
N PRO A 92 -1.50 5.91 -28.13
CA PRO A 92 -2.85 6.42 -28.35
C PRO A 92 -3.74 5.50 -29.20
N GLY A 93 -3.15 4.79 -30.19
CA GLY A 93 -3.88 3.85 -31.06
C GLY A 93 -4.10 2.45 -30.48
N THR A 94 -3.62 2.15 -29.27
CA THR A 94 -3.91 0.87 -28.60
C THR A 94 -5.06 1.00 -27.60
N LEU A 95 -5.45 2.23 -27.26
CA LEU A 95 -6.57 2.52 -26.37
C LEU A 95 -7.89 2.44 -27.12
N TYR A 96 -8.98 2.29 -26.37
CA TYR A 96 -10.36 2.29 -26.87
C TYR A 96 -10.58 1.34 -28.07
N ARG A 97 -9.85 0.20 -28.06
CA ARG A 97 -9.81 -0.79 -29.14
C ARG A 97 -9.43 -0.22 -30.52
N GLY A 98 -8.57 0.80 -30.53
CA GLY A 98 -8.09 1.47 -31.74
C GLY A 98 -8.80 2.76 -32.10
N ARG A 99 -9.76 3.22 -31.28
CA ARG A 99 -10.48 4.49 -31.46
C ARG A 99 -9.84 5.63 -30.71
N THR A 100 -10.18 6.85 -31.11
CA THR A 100 -9.79 8.07 -30.39
C THR A 100 -10.74 8.35 -29.23
N GLN A 101 -10.26 9.09 -28.22
CA GLN A 101 -11.09 9.49 -27.09
C GLN A 101 -12.25 10.40 -27.53
N GLU A 102 -12.03 11.22 -28.55
CA GLU A 102 -13.05 12.12 -29.12
C GLU A 102 -14.19 11.35 -29.77
N GLU A 103 -13.91 10.24 -30.46
CA GLU A 103 -14.93 9.38 -31.07
C GLU A 103 -15.79 8.71 -30.00
N ILE A 104 -15.16 8.21 -28.92
CA ILE A 104 -15.88 7.62 -27.79
C ILE A 104 -16.72 8.69 -27.07
N GLY A 105 -16.14 9.88 -26.81
CA GLY A 105 -16.81 10.94 -26.05
C GLY A 105 -17.92 11.66 -26.80
N LYS A 106 -17.94 11.63 -28.14
CA LYS A 106 -19.00 12.21 -28.97
C LYS A 106 -20.10 11.22 -29.34
N SER A 107 -19.93 9.95 -29.03
CA SER A 107 -20.93 8.93 -29.29
C SER A 107 -22.08 9.03 -28.29
N GLU A 108 -23.31 8.95 -28.79
CA GLU A 108 -24.50 8.81 -27.93
C GLU A 108 -24.66 7.38 -27.38
N ASN A 109 -23.95 6.41 -27.98
CA ASN A 109 -23.99 5.00 -27.60
C ASN A 109 -22.72 4.59 -26.83
N ASP A 110 -22.87 3.68 -25.86
CA ASP A 110 -21.74 3.03 -25.18
C ASP A 110 -21.08 1.99 -26.10
N ILE A 111 -20.22 2.49 -27.00
CA ILE A 111 -19.51 1.67 -27.99
C ILE A 111 -18.65 0.61 -27.31
N LEU A 112 -17.93 0.98 -26.24
CA LEU A 112 -17.02 0.04 -25.57
C LEU A 112 -17.80 -1.05 -24.85
N GLY A 113 -18.87 -0.69 -24.13
CA GLY A 113 -19.76 -1.67 -23.49
C GLY A 113 -20.37 -2.63 -24.50
N GLN A 114 -20.88 -2.12 -25.63
CA GLN A 114 -21.40 -2.97 -26.71
C GLN A 114 -20.35 -3.92 -27.27
N GLU A 115 -19.12 -3.46 -27.45
CA GLU A 115 -18.04 -4.30 -27.98
C GLU A 115 -17.50 -5.35 -26.99
N PHE A 116 -17.52 -5.03 -25.68
CA PHE A 116 -17.17 -5.99 -24.64
C PHE A 116 -18.26 -7.03 -24.39
N LEU A 117 -19.53 -6.62 -24.51
CA LEU A 117 -20.70 -7.47 -24.25
C LEU A 117 -21.27 -8.14 -25.51
N ALA A 118 -20.73 -7.87 -26.70
CA ALA A 118 -21.15 -8.53 -27.94
C ALA A 118 -20.79 -10.02 -27.98
N GLY A 119 -19.83 -10.46 -27.15
CA GLY A 119 -19.46 -11.86 -27.02
C GLY A 119 -20.41 -12.64 -26.10
N THR A 120 -20.41 -13.97 -26.21
CA THR A 120 -21.17 -14.87 -25.33
C THR A 120 -20.46 -15.19 -24.01
N ALA A 121 -19.28 -14.61 -23.79
CA ALA A 121 -18.44 -14.84 -22.63
C ALA A 121 -18.06 -13.50 -22.00
N ASP A 122 -17.85 -13.52 -20.69
CA ASP A 122 -17.37 -12.33 -19.97
C ASP A 122 -16.01 -11.89 -20.53
N PRO A 123 -15.78 -10.57 -20.67
CA PRO A 123 -14.53 -10.06 -21.19
C PRO A 123 -13.39 -10.34 -20.19
N ASP A 124 -12.24 -10.77 -20.73
CA ASP A 124 -11.02 -10.94 -19.94
C ASP A 124 -10.54 -9.60 -19.36
N TYR A 125 -10.00 -9.63 -18.15
CA TYR A 125 -9.49 -8.43 -17.47
C TYR A 125 -8.44 -7.70 -18.32
N GLY A 126 -7.53 -8.44 -18.96
CA GLY A 126 -6.50 -7.87 -19.83
C GLY A 126 -7.09 -7.14 -21.03
N ALA A 127 -8.16 -7.69 -21.62
CA ALA A 127 -8.87 -7.06 -22.73
C ALA A 127 -9.55 -5.74 -22.32
N VAL A 128 -10.17 -5.71 -21.14
CA VAL A 128 -10.78 -4.48 -20.59
C VAL A 128 -9.71 -3.45 -20.25
N ALA A 129 -8.65 -3.87 -19.54
CA ALA A 129 -7.56 -2.99 -19.13
C ALA A 129 -6.83 -2.35 -20.32
N ALA A 130 -6.65 -3.09 -21.42
CA ALA A 130 -5.99 -2.57 -22.63
C ALA A 130 -6.81 -1.49 -23.36
N ALA A 131 -8.14 -1.49 -23.21
CA ALA A 131 -9.00 -0.52 -23.89
C ALA A 131 -9.10 0.83 -23.17
N LEU A 132 -8.58 0.94 -21.94
CA LEU A 132 -8.68 2.15 -21.13
C LEU A 132 -7.30 2.74 -20.88
N PRO A 133 -7.18 4.08 -20.77
CA PRO A 133 -5.92 4.70 -20.41
C PRO A 133 -5.46 4.17 -19.05
N PRO A 134 -4.16 3.87 -18.88
CA PRO A 134 -3.65 3.39 -17.62
C PRO A 134 -3.83 4.42 -16.50
N LEU A 135 -3.99 3.92 -15.28
CA LEU A 135 -4.12 4.76 -14.09
C LEU A 135 -2.84 5.57 -13.90
N ARG A 136 -2.97 6.90 -13.91
CA ARG A 136 -1.83 7.83 -13.73
C ARG A 136 -1.54 8.15 -12.27
N VAL A 137 -2.40 7.69 -11.36
CA VAL A 137 -2.20 7.80 -9.92
C VAL A 137 -1.77 6.44 -9.38
N PRO A 138 -0.72 6.35 -8.54
CA PRO A 138 -0.37 5.10 -7.88
C PRO A 138 -1.55 4.68 -6.99
N SER A 139 -2.34 3.71 -7.45
CA SER A 139 -3.38 3.08 -6.65
C SER A 139 -2.80 1.82 -6.01
N PHE A 140 -2.53 1.88 -4.71
CA PHE A 140 -2.19 0.69 -3.93
C PHE A 140 -3.46 -0.15 -3.76
N ARG A 141 -3.49 -1.34 -4.39
CA ARG A 141 -4.60 -2.29 -4.22
C ARG A 141 -4.19 -3.35 -3.20
N PHE A 142 -4.56 -3.13 -1.93
CA PHE A 142 -4.47 -4.17 -0.89
C PHE A 142 -5.61 -5.17 -1.12
N THR A 143 -5.30 -6.44 -1.39
CA THR A 143 -6.28 -7.52 -1.21
C THR A 143 -5.97 -8.16 0.13
N SER A 144 -6.55 -7.63 1.20
CA SER A 144 -6.63 -8.41 2.44
C SER A 144 -7.72 -9.46 2.25
N THR A 145 -7.32 -10.69 1.95
CA THR A 145 -8.22 -11.83 2.15
C THR A 145 -8.36 -12.03 3.66
N SER A 146 -9.13 -11.18 4.32
CA SER A 146 -9.59 -11.43 5.68
C SER A 146 -10.83 -12.32 5.59
N ALA A 147 -10.60 -13.62 5.68
CA ALA A 147 -11.65 -14.56 6.03
C ALA A 147 -11.95 -14.39 7.52
N SER A 148 -12.82 -13.45 7.87
CA SER A 148 -13.53 -13.46 9.14
C SER A 148 -14.88 -12.76 8.97
N CYS A 149 -15.84 -13.58 8.56
CA CYS A 149 -17.25 -13.38 8.77
C CYS A 149 -17.49 -13.06 10.26
N PHE A 150 -18.02 -11.88 10.57
CA PHE A 150 -18.70 -11.61 11.85
C PHE A 150 -20.19 -11.40 11.55
N PRO A 151 -21.08 -12.13 12.24
CA PRO A 151 -22.51 -11.97 12.03
C PRO A 151 -22.99 -10.66 12.66
N GLU A 152 -23.81 -10.00 11.87
CA GLU A 152 -24.82 -9.00 12.19
C GLU A 152 -25.26 -9.03 13.67
N SER A 153 -24.85 -8.02 14.45
CA SER A 153 -25.45 -7.72 15.74
C SER A 153 -26.50 -6.65 15.57
N VAL A 154 -27.75 -7.08 15.70
CA VAL A 154 -28.98 -6.30 15.72
C VAL A 154 -28.92 -5.22 16.80
N MET A 155 -29.18 -3.97 16.43
CA MET A 155 -29.57 -2.90 17.36
C MET A 155 -31.10 -2.76 17.36
N PRO A 156 -31.72 -2.58 18.52
CA PRO A 156 -32.76 -1.57 18.61
C PRO A 156 -32.53 -0.59 19.79
N GLY A 157 -33.07 0.61 19.60
CA GLY A 157 -32.81 1.81 20.40
C GLY A 157 -33.17 1.71 21.89
N GLN A 158 -32.71 2.70 22.66
CA GLN A 158 -33.51 3.88 22.99
C GLN A 158 -32.62 4.97 23.61
N GLU A 159 -32.95 6.23 23.30
CA GLU A 159 -32.54 7.44 24.02
C GLU A 159 -32.94 7.35 25.50
N THR A 160 -32.11 7.85 26.42
CA THR A 160 -32.50 8.99 27.27
C THR A 160 -31.32 9.62 28.02
N THR A 161 -31.36 10.95 28.00
CA THR A 161 -30.63 12.02 28.70
C THR A 161 -30.43 11.83 30.20
N PHE A 162 -29.37 12.45 30.75
CA PHE A 162 -29.15 13.08 32.09
C PHE A 162 -27.71 12.81 32.54
N GLY A 163 -26.82 13.72 32.91
CA GLY A 163 -26.75 15.18 33.05
C GLY A 163 -25.42 15.43 33.78
N ARG A 164 -24.56 16.33 33.28
CA ARG A 164 -23.41 16.85 34.05
C ARG A 164 -23.96 17.88 35.03
N ASP A 165 -23.64 17.79 36.33
CA ASP A 165 -22.77 18.79 36.97
C ASP A 165 -22.45 18.49 38.45
N LEU A 166 -21.18 18.78 38.75
CA LEU A 166 -20.53 19.37 39.93
C LEU A 166 -21.18 19.39 41.34
N SER A 167 -20.23 19.32 42.29
CA SER A 167 -20.16 19.93 43.63
C SER A 167 -20.37 18.99 44.82
N GLY A 168 -19.39 19.06 45.74
CA GLY A 168 -19.30 18.19 46.89
C GLY A 168 -19.89 18.77 48.17
N ALA A 169 -19.90 17.93 49.20
CA ALA A 169 -19.84 18.29 50.62
C ALA A 169 -19.65 16.97 51.38
N GLY A 170 -18.61 16.89 52.21
CA GLY A 170 -18.48 15.82 53.20
C GLY A 170 -19.51 15.99 54.32
N PHE A 171 -19.69 14.97 55.14
CA PHE A 171 -19.95 15.13 56.58
C PHE A 171 -19.79 13.76 57.28
N ARG A 172 -18.86 13.75 58.26
CA ARG A 172 -18.73 12.94 59.48
C ARG A 172 -18.68 11.41 59.40
#